data_AF-A0A1S8WMX0-F1
#
_entry.id   AF-A0A1S8WMX0-F1
#
_cell.length_a   1.000
_cell.length_b   1.000
_cell.length_c   1.000
_cell.angle_alpha   90.00
_cell.angle_beta   90.00
_cell.angle_gamma   90.00
#
_symmetry.space_group_name_H-M   'P 1'
#
loop_
_entity.id
_entity.type
_entity.pdbx_description
1 polymer ?
#
loop_
_entity_poly.entity_id
_entity_poly.type
_entity_poly.pdbx_seq_one_letter_code
_entity_poly.pdbx_strand_id
1 'polypeptide(L)'
;SENNVIQIVRLLKHRSLEPIIVFSFSKKECEIYALQLAKFDFTSDAEKKIVDEVFRNAIDSLSSEDRSLPQVESVLPLLRRGVGIHHGGLLPLLKETVEILFGENLI
;
A
#
# COMPACT_ATOMS: atom_id res chain seq x y z
N SER A 1 -8.98 6.13 -20.92
CA SER A 1 -9.52 7.15 -20.01
C SER A 1 -8.88 6.96 -18.65
N GLU A 2 -8.38 8.02 -18.04
CA GLU A 2 -7.90 7.95 -16.65
C GLU A 2 -9.11 7.64 -15.75
N ASN A 3 -8.95 6.75 -14.78
CA ASN A 3 -10.04 6.35 -13.88
C ASN A 3 -10.32 7.50 -12.89
N ASN A 4 -11.59 7.90 -12.75
CA ASN A 4 -12.04 8.99 -11.87
C ASN A 4 -11.51 8.87 -10.43
N VAL A 5 -11.36 7.65 -9.92
CA VAL A 5 -10.79 7.38 -8.58
C VAL A 5 -9.38 7.95 -8.46
N ILE A 6 -8.53 7.73 -9.47
CA ILE A 6 -7.14 8.18 -9.48
C ILE A 6 -7.07 9.70 -9.49
N GLN A 7 -7.95 10.34 -10.27
CA GLN A 7 -8.02 11.80 -10.36
C GLN A 7 -8.45 12.43 -9.03
N ILE A 8 -9.43 11.83 -8.35
CA ILE A 8 -9.91 12.29 -7.03
C ILE A 8 -8.81 12.15 -5.98
N VAL A 9 -8.13 11.00 -5.89
CA VAL A 9 -7.04 10.78 -4.92
C VAL A 9 -5.93 11.80 -5.12
N ARG A 10 -5.51 12.04 -6.37
CA ARG A 10 -4.50 13.06 -6.69
C ARG A 10 -4.96 14.47 -6.30
N LEU A 11 -6.21 14.83 -6.57
CA LEU A 11 -6.76 16.14 -6.19
C LEU A 11 -6.73 16.33 -4.68
N LEU A 12 -7.13 15.31 -3.90
CA LEU A 12 -7.14 15.37 -2.43
C LEU A 12 -5.72 15.48 -1.87
N LYS A 13 -4.77 14.70 -2.39
CA LYS A 13 -3.35 14.81 -2.00
C LYS A 13 -2.76 16.18 -2.30
N HIS A 14 -3.09 16.77 -3.46
CA HIS A 14 -2.66 18.13 -3.80
C HIS A 14 -3.23 19.20 -2.88
N ARG A 15 -4.35 18.91 -2.19
CA ARG A 15 -4.97 19.80 -1.20
C ARG A 15 -4.56 19.47 0.24
N SER A 16 -3.61 18.55 0.42
CA SER A 16 -3.18 18.06 1.73
C SER A 16 -4.33 17.50 2.59
N LEU A 17 -5.24 16.77 1.94
CA LEU A 17 -6.40 16.12 2.58
C LEU A 17 -6.14 14.61 2.75
N GLU A 18 -5.01 14.26 3.32
CA GLU A 18 -4.62 12.91 3.73
C GLU A 18 -4.94 12.64 5.22
N PRO A 19 -5.18 11.37 5.62
CA PRO A 19 -5.16 10.15 4.79
C PRO A 19 -6.42 9.99 3.91
N ILE A 20 -6.28 9.26 2.80
CA ILE A 20 -7.36 9.01 1.83
C ILE A 20 -7.67 7.52 1.79
N ILE A 21 -8.89 7.13 2.15
CA ILE A 21 -9.36 5.74 2.07
C ILE A 21 -10.36 5.61 0.92
N VAL A 22 -10.07 4.71 -0.02
CA VAL A 22 -10.99 4.36 -1.12
C VAL A 22 -11.63 3.00 -0.82
N PHE A 23 -12.94 2.99 -0.59
CA PHE A 23 -13.71 1.76 -0.42
C PHE A 23 -14.17 1.23 -1.79
N SER A 24 -13.70 0.03 -2.16
CA SER A 24 -14.26 -0.78 -3.25
C SER A 24 -14.69 -2.15 -2.72
N PHE A 25 -15.82 -2.65 -3.21
CA PHE A 25 -16.33 -3.98 -2.90
C PHE A 25 -15.70 -5.08 -3.76
N SER A 26 -14.80 -4.73 -4.68
CA SER A 26 -14.11 -5.66 -5.58
C SER A 26 -12.62 -5.73 -5.24
N LYS A 27 -12.15 -6.91 -4.80
CA LYS A 27 -10.71 -7.16 -4.57
C LYS A 27 -9.87 -6.79 -5.79
N LYS A 28 -10.37 -7.11 -6.98
CA LYS A 28 -9.71 -6.80 -8.27
C LYS A 28 -9.58 -5.30 -8.50
N GLU A 29 -10.59 -4.51 -8.13
CA GLU A 29 -10.52 -3.06 -8.29
C GLU A 29 -9.53 -2.43 -7.31
N CYS A 30 -9.48 -2.90 -6.06
CA CYS A 30 -8.46 -2.44 -5.09
C CYS A 30 -7.04 -2.58 -5.66
N GLU A 31 -6.72 -3.75 -6.22
CA GLU A 31 -5.43 -4.03 -6.85
C GLU A 31 -5.17 -3.12 -8.07
N ILE A 32 -6.15 -2.95 -8.95
CA ILE A 32 -6.03 -2.09 -10.14
C ILE A 32 -5.79 -0.63 -9.73
N TYR A 33 -6.53 -0.13 -8.74
CA TYR A 33 -6.39 1.26 -8.28
C TYR A 33 -5.04 1.48 -7.63
N ALA A 34 -4.58 0.53 -6.80
CA ALA A 34 -3.27 0.61 -6.15
C ALA A 34 -2.13 0.65 -7.18
N LEU A 35 -2.16 -0.23 -8.19
CA LEU A 35 -1.16 -0.22 -9.28
C LEU A 35 -1.18 1.08 -10.10
N GLN A 36 -2.36 1.68 -10.29
CA GLN A 36 -2.47 2.97 -10.97
C GLN A 36 -1.94 4.13 -10.11
N LEU A 37 -2.22 4.11 -8.80
CA LEU A 37 -1.75 5.12 -7.83
C LEU A 37 -0.25 5.03 -7.57
N ALA A 38 0.34 3.83 -7.55
CA ALA A 38 1.77 3.60 -7.34
C ALA A 38 2.68 4.14 -8.47
N LYS A 39 2.09 4.67 -9.54
CA LYS A 39 2.80 5.48 -10.55
C LYS A 39 3.21 6.86 -10.03
N PHE A 40 2.59 7.30 -8.94
CA PHE A 40 2.91 8.53 -8.23
C PHE A 40 3.68 8.19 -6.96
N ASP A 41 4.44 9.16 -6.46
CA ASP A 41 5.21 9.02 -5.22
C ASP A 41 4.59 9.90 -4.15
N PHE A 42 3.94 9.30 -3.16
CA PHE A 42 3.31 10.01 -2.06
C PHE A 42 4.16 10.05 -0.78
N THR A 43 5.36 9.47 -0.84
CA THR A 43 6.29 9.36 0.29
C THR A 43 7.64 9.95 -0.05
N SER A 44 8.30 10.49 0.98
CA SER A 44 9.68 10.91 0.98
C SER A 44 10.64 9.72 1.12
N ASP A 45 11.91 9.93 0.82
CA ASP A 45 12.94 8.90 1.00
C ASP A 45 13.17 8.53 2.47
N ALA A 46 12.81 9.41 3.41
CA ALA A 46 12.84 9.10 4.84
C ALA A 46 11.70 8.14 5.21
N GLU A 47 10.47 8.42 4.77
CA GLU A 47 9.30 7.56 5.01
C GLU A 47 9.49 6.18 4.36
N LYS A 48 10.05 6.11 3.16
CA LYS A 48 10.37 4.82 2.50
C LYS A 48 11.30 3.93 3.32
N LYS A 49 12.28 4.52 4.02
CA LYS A 49 13.17 3.74 4.90
C LYS A 49 12.42 3.16 6.10
N ILE A 50 11.47 3.90 6.65
CA ILE A 50 10.63 3.43 7.75
C ILE A 50 9.71 2.32 7.25
N VAL A 51 9.08 2.50 6.08
CA VAL A 51 8.27 1.47 5.41
C VAL A 51 9.09 0.19 5.19
N ASP A 52 10.32 0.31 4.71
CA ASP A 52 11.22 -0.82 4.49
C ASP A 52 11.55 -1.57 5.78
N GLU A 53 11.80 -0.84 6.86
CA GLU A 53 12.10 -1.43 8.14
C GLU A 53 10.89 -2.17 8.72
N VAL A 54 9.72 -1.54 8.73
CA VAL A 54 8.46 -2.14 9.21
C VAL A 54 8.13 -3.40 8.38
N PHE A 55 8.21 -3.30 7.05
CA PHE A 55 7.91 -4.41 6.16
C PHE A 55 8.89 -5.58 6.37
N ARG A 56 10.20 -5.29 6.41
CA ARG A 56 11.23 -6.31 6.66
C ARG A 56 11.01 -7.02 7.99
N ASN A 57 10.75 -6.26 9.06
CA ASN A 57 10.52 -6.83 10.39
C ASN A 57 9.27 -7.73 10.39
N ALA A 58 8.21 -7.37 9.66
CA ALA A 58 7.03 -8.21 9.52
C ALA A 58 7.35 -9.53 8.79
N ILE A 59 7.97 -9.47 7.62
CA ILE A 59 8.27 -10.66 6.81
C ILE A 59 9.40 -11.51 7.37
N ASP A 60 10.21 -11.00 8.32
CA ASP A 60 11.26 -11.78 8.96
C ASP A 60 10.73 -12.94 9.81
N SER A 61 9.44 -12.91 10.17
CA SER A 61 8.73 -14.02 10.80
C SER A 61 8.34 -15.14 9.83
N LEU A 62 8.37 -14.89 8.52
CA LEU A 62 7.99 -15.84 7.48
C LEU A 62 9.13 -16.78 7.11
N SER A 63 8.75 -17.98 6.64
CA SER A 63 9.65 -18.92 5.99
C SER A 63 10.21 -18.32 4.68
N SER A 64 11.34 -18.85 4.19
CA SER A 64 11.89 -18.41 2.90
C SER A 64 10.94 -18.65 1.72
N GLU A 65 10.15 -19.73 1.79
CA GLU A 65 9.13 -20.05 0.79
C GLU A 65 8.01 -19.01 0.80
N ASP A 66 7.48 -18.66 1.98
CA ASP A 66 6.43 -17.65 2.13
C ASP A 66 6.89 -16.25 1.72
N ARG A 67 8.16 -15.90 1.98
CA ARG A 67 8.74 -14.62 1.53
C ARG A 67 8.80 -14.49 0.00
N SER A 68 8.88 -15.62 -0.71
CA SER A 68 8.90 -15.67 -2.17
C SER A 68 7.51 -15.68 -2.81
N LEU A 69 6.44 -15.61 -2.00
CA LEU A 69 5.08 -15.53 -2.53
C LEU A 69 4.90 -14.22 -3.32
N PRO A 70 4.27 -14.26 -4.50
CA PRO A 70 4.10 -13.08 -5.35
C PRO A 70 3.42 -11.89 -4.66
N GLN A 71 2.51 -12.14 -3.72
CA GLN A 71 1.81 -11.09 -2.98
C GLN A 71 2.73 -10.37 -1.97
N VAL A 72 3.72 -11.06 -1.42
CA VAL A 72 4.72 -10.46 -0.53
C VAL A 72 5.66 -9.57 -1.33
N GLU A 73 6.13 -10.06 -2.48
CA GLU A 73 7.00 -9.30 -3.37
C GLU A 73 6.30 -8.09 -4.01
N SER A 74 5.01 -8.21 -4.34
CA SER A 74 4.27 -7.15 -5.03
C SER A 74 3.81 -6.01 -4.13
N VAL A 75 3.62 -6.25 -2.82
CA VAL A 75 3.05 -5.24 -1.91
C VAL A 75 4.07 -4.18 -1.51
N LEU A 76 5.33 -4.55 -1.27
CA LEU A 76 6.37 -3.60 -0.83
C LEU A 76 6.56 -2.42 -1.81
N PRO A 77 6.61 -2.63 -3.14
CA PRO A 77 6.64 -1.54 -4.10
C PRO A 77 5.46 -0.56 -3.98
N LEU A 78 4.27 -1.02 -3.56
CA LEU A 78 3.10 -0.16 -3.34
C LEU A 78 3.26 0.65 -2.06
N LEU A 79 3.64 -0.01 -0.96
CA LEU A 79 3.83 0.62 0.34
C LEU A 79 4.89 1.73 0.28
N ARG A 80 6.00 1.48 -0.44
CA ARG A 80 7.04 2.48 -0.72
C ARG A 80 6.57 3.70 -1.52
N ARG A 81 5.37 3.67 -2.09
CA ARG A 81 4.77 4.80 -2.81
C ARG A 81 3.71 5.51 -1.98
N GLY A 82 3.49 5.09 -0.73
CA GLY A 82 2.41 5.60 0.10
C GLY A 82 1.05 5.00 -0.25
N VAL A 83 1.02 3.78 -0.79
CA VAL A 83 -0.22 3.12 -1.25
C VAL A 83 -0.36 1.75 -0.61
N GLY A 84 -1.39 1.58 0.21
CA GLY A 84 -1.80 0.30 0.79
C GLY A 84 -3.00 -0.32 0.08
N ILE A 85 -3.12 -1.64 0.18
CA ILE A 85 -4.35 -2.39 -0.15
C ILE A 85 -4.79 -3.20 1.06
N HIS A 86 -6.10 -3.30 1.29
CA HIS A 86 -6.65 -4.09 2.38
C HIS A 86 -7.92 -4.81 1.93
N HIS A 87 -7.84 -6.13 1.80
CA HIS A 87 -9.00 -6.98 1.54
C HIS A 87 -8.77 -8.40 2.04
N GLY A 88 -9.84 -9.18 2.19
CA GLY A 88 -9.79 -10.58 2.65
C GLY A 88 -9.17 -11.58 1.67
N GLY A 89 -8.31 -11.13 0.75
CA GLY A 89 -7.48 -12.00 -0.10
C GLY A 89 -5.99 -11.84 0.18
N LEU A 90 -5.62 -10.90 1.06
CA LEU A 90 -4.26 -10.72 1.52
C LEU A 90 -3.93 -11.68 2.66
N LEU A 91 -2.68 -12.11 2.72
CA LEU A 91 -2.14 -12.81 3.88
C LEU A 91 -2.38 -11.98 5.17
N PRO A 92 -2.76 -12.60 6.30
CA PRO A 92 -2.98 -11.90 7.56
C PRO A 92 -1.86 -10.93 7.95
N LEU A 93 -0.61 -11.38 7.86
CA LEU A 93 0.58 -10.57 8.13
C LEU A 93 0.65 -9.30 7.29
N LEU A 94 0.29 -9.38 6.00
CA LEU A 94 0.32 -8.22 5.11
C LEU A 94 -0.79 -7.22 5.46
N LYS A 95 -1.97 -7.69 5.88
CA LYS A 95 -3.04 -6.81 6.37
C LYS A 95 -2.60 -6.07 7.63
N GLU A 96 -2.03 -6.78 8.59
CA GLU A 96 -1.50 -6.19 9.82
C GLU A 96 -0.39 -5.16 9.52
N THR A 97 0.50 -5.48 8.56
CA THR A 97 1.54 -4.54 8.11
C THR A 97 0.95 -3.27 7.51
N VAL A 98 -0.10 -3.40 6.68
CA VAL A 98 -0.83 -2.25 6.12
C VAL A 98 -1.51 -1.45 7.23
N GLU A 99 -2.15 -2.11 8.21
CA GLU A 99 -2.80 -1.44 9.34
C GLU A 99 -1.80 -0.66 10.21
N ILE A 100 -0.60 -1.22 10.46
CA ILE A 100 0.49 -0.54 11.18
C ILE A 100 0.93 0.70 10.41
N LEU A 101 1.27 0.56 9.13
CA LEU A 101 1.75 1.68 8.30
C LEU A 101 0.70 2.79 8.17
N PHE A 102 -0.58 2.43 8.08
CA PHE A 102 -1.68 3.39 8.07
C PHE A 102 -1.79 4.14 9.41
N GLY A 103 -1.65 3.43 10.54
CA GLY A 103 -1.64 4.03 11.87
C GLY A 103 -0.48 5.02 12.10
N GLU A 104 0.66 4.76 11.46
CA GLU A 104 1.85 5.62 11.50
C GLU A 104 1.81 6.77 10.47
N ASN A 105 0.71 6.94 9.72
CA ASN A 105 0.55 7.91 8.63
C ASN A 105 1.59 7.77 7.49
N LEU A 106 2.07 6.54 7.24
CA LEU A 106 3.01 6.26 6.15
C LEU A 106 2.31 5.86 4.83
N ILE A 107 1.03 5.48 4.91
CA ILE A 107 0.14 5.14 3.78
C ILE A 107 -1.29 5.61 4.04
#